data_AF-A0A5D4GW91-F1
#
_entry.id   AF-A0A5D4GW91-F1
#
_cell.length_a   1.000
_cell.length_b   1.000
_cell.length_c   1.000
_cell.angle_alpha   90.00
_cell.angle_beta   90.00
_cell.angle_gamma   90.00
#
_symmetry.space_group_name_H-M   'P 1'
#
loop_
_entity.id
_entity.type
_entity.pdbx_description
1 polymer ?
#
loop_
_entity_poly.entity_id
_entity_poly.type
_entity_poly.pdbx_seq_one_letter_code
_entity_poly.pdbx_strand_id
1 'polypeptide(L)'
;MARDDPHFRLRLPADLKTAIEVAAKESGRSINSEIVVRLDQSVNGMFLDMSGEGFVAYMLRFAATQRALEELYFDCRDIDIEGFIIAQREAGKDLTRTQAIRQILREYLSEKGFVTSPKKVRANDGRAEELGEK
;
A
#
# COMPACT_ATOMS: atom_id res chain seq x y z
N MET A 1 -29.70 -27.14 -9.04
CA MET A 1 -28.50 -27.47 -8.26
C MET A 1 -28.57 -26.62 -7.01
N ALA A 2 -28.82 -27.24 -5.85
CA ALA A 2 -28.90 -26.52 -4.58
C ALA A 2 -27.51 -25.94 -4.27
N ARG A 3 -27.44 -24.66 -3.89
CA ARG A 3 -26.22 -24.10 -3.31
C ARG A 3 -26.10 -24.69 -1.91
N ASP A 4 -25.18 -25.64 -1.74
CA ASP A 4 -24.89 -26.31 -0.46
C ASP A 4 -24.09 -25.43 0.54
N ASP A 5 -24.00 -24.12 0.28
CA ASP A 5 -23.28 -23.19 1.15
C ASP A 5 -24.05 -22.95 2.47
N PRO A 6 -23.45 -23.26 3.63
CA PRO A 6 -24.10 -23.03 4.92
C PRO A 6 -24.31 -21.52 5.14
N HIS A 7 -25.56 -21.13 5.41
CA HIS A 7 -25.89 -19.73 5.70
C HIS A 7 -25.47 -19.37 7.13
N PHE A 8 -24.46 -18.50 7.26
CA PHE A 8 -23.97 -18.02 8.55
C PHE A 8 -24.47 -16.59 8.83
N ARG A 9 -25.12 -16.37 9.98
CA ARG A 9 -25.56 -15.03 10.41
C ARG A 9 -24.47 -14.36 11.24
N LEU A 10 -23.66 -13.51 10.60
CA LEU A 10 -22.61 -12.75 11.25
C LEU A 10 -23.17 -11.50 11.95
N ARG A 11 -22.78 -11.26 13.21
CA ARG A 11 -23.07 -10.01 13.94
C ARG A 11 -21.86 -9.10 13.85
N LEU A 12 -22.05 -7.92 13.27
CA LEU A 12 -20.99 -6.93 13.06
C LEU A 12 -21.31 -5.65 13.84
N PRO A 13 -20.32 -5.00 14.48
CA PRO A 13 -20.44 -3.62 14.93
C PRO A 13 -20.84 -2.70 13.76
N ALA A 14 -21.60 -1.64 14.05
CA ALA A 14 -22.14 -0.74 13.02
C ALA A 14 -21.01 -0.13 12.15
N ASP A 15 -19.95 0.35 12.79
CA ASP A 15 -18.81 0.97 12.11
C ASP A 15 -18.11 0.00 11.15
N LEU A 16 -17.98 -1.26 11.57
CA LEU A 16 -17.36 -2.30 10.76
C LEU A 16 -18.23 -2.65 9.55
N LYS A 17 -19.55 -2.68 9.72
CA LYS A 17 -20.49 -2.90 8.62
C LYS A 17 -20.36 -1.79 7.57
N THR A 18 -20.37 -0.52 8.00
CA THR A 18 -20.22 0.62 7.09
C THR A 18 -18.88 0.59 6.36
N ALA A 19 -17.79 0.24 7.03
CA ALA A 19 -16.48 0.11 6.38
C ALA A 19 -16.46 -0.98 5.29
N ILE A 20 -17.17 -2.10 5.52
CA ILE A 20 -17.28 -3.17 4.52
C ILE A 20 -18.17 -2.73 3.35
N GLU A 21 -19.25 -1.98 3.59
CA GLU A 21 -20.13 -1.45 2.53
C GLU A 21 -19.40 -0.50 1.58
N VAL A 22 -18.58 0.40 2.14
CA VAL A 22 -17.74 1.31 1.35
C VAL A 22 -16.74 0.52 0.51
N ALA A 23 -16.03 -0.42 1.14
CA ALA A 23 -15.03 -1.23 0.43
C ALA A 23 -15.64 -2.13 -0.66
N ALA A 24 -16.84 -2.68 -0.43
CA ALA A 24 -17.55 -3.45 -1.44
C ALA A 24 -17.92 -2.59 -2.65
N LYS A 25 -18.31 -1.33 -2.41
CA LYS A 25 -18.61 -0.37 -3.48
C LYS A 25 -17.35 0.01 -4.26
N GLU A 26 -16.23 0.25 -3.59
CA GLU A 26 -14.94 0.54 -4.22
C GLU A 26 -14.41 -0.65 -5.04
N SER A 27 -14.62 -1.88 -4.55
CA SER A 27 -14.19 -3.10 -5.25
C SER A 27 -15.16 -3.58 -6.33
N GLY A 28 -16.34 -2.96 -6.45
CA GLY A 28 -17.40 -3.38 -7.37
C GLY A 28 -18.03 -4.75 -7.03
N ARG A 29 -17.93 -5.19 -5.77
CA ARG A 29 -18.45 -6.48 -5.29
C ARG A 29 -19.72 -6.29 -4.46
N SER A 30 -20.49 -7.37 -4.31
CA SER A 30 -21.55 -7.39 -3.29
C SER A 30 -20.94 -7.46 -1.89
N ILE A 31 -21.66 -6.96 -0.88
CA ILE A 31 -21.20 -6.98 0.52
C ILE A 31 -20.83 -8.41 0.95
N ASN A 32 -21.65 -9.41 0.60
CA ASN A 32 -21.35 -10.81 0.93
C ASN A 32 -20.09 -11.31 0.23
N SER A 33 -19.88 -10.94 -1.04
CA SER A 33 -18.67 -11.32 -1.78
C SER A 33 -17.42 -10.66 -1.18
N GLU A 34 -17.50 -9.40 -0.78
CA GLU A 34 -16.41 -8.69 -0.11
C GLU A 34 -16.06 -9.34 1.25
N ILE A 35 -17.07 -9.73 2.04
CA ILE A 35 -16.86 -10.43 3.32
C ILE A 35 -16.15 -11.75 3.08
N VAL A 36 -16.62 -12.57 2.13
CA VAL A 36 -16.00 -13.85 1.81
C VAL A 36 -14.55 -13.67 1.39
N VAL A 37 -14.26 -12.74 0.46
CA VAL A 37 -12.90 -12.48 0.00
C VAL A 37 -11.98 -12.04 1.13
N ARG A 38 -12.44 -11.16 2.03
CA ARG A 38 -11.62 -10.70 3.17
C ARG A 38 -11.36 -11.80 4.19
N LEU A 39 -12.36 -12.62 4.49
CA LEU A 39 -12.20 -13.77 5.38
C LEU A 39 -11.26 -14.80 4.78
N ASP A 40 -11.42 -15.09 3.49
CA ASP A 40 -10.56 -16.00 2.75
C ASP A 40 -9.11 -15.50 2.74
N GLN A 41 -8.87 -14.22 2.46
CA GLN A 41 -7.55 -13.59 2.55
C GLN A 41 -6.96 -13.64 3.97
N SER A 42 -7.80 -13.54 5.00
CA SER A 42 -7.34 -13.60 6.39
C SER A 42 -6.98 -15.01 6.82
N VAL A 43 -7.67 -16.03 6.30
CA VAL A 43 -7.51 -17.43 6.71
C VAL A 43 -6.46 -18.13 5.85
N ASN A 44 -6.54 -17.96 4.52
CA ASN A 44 -5.67 -18.60 3.53
C ASN A 44 -4.50 -17.71 3.10
N GLY A 45 -4.43 -16.48 3.62
CA GLY A 45 -3.40 -15.50 3.28
C GLY A 45 -3.74 -14.70 2.03
N MET A 46 -3.11 -13.53 1.90
CA MET A 46 -3.40 -12.55 0.85
C MET A 46 -3.07 -13.03 -0.58
N PHE A 47 -2.41 -14.20 -0.72
CA PHE A 47 -1.71 -14.59 -1.97
C PHE A 47 -1.77 -16.07 -2.37
N LEU A 48 -2.54 -16.95 -1.73
CA LEU A 48 -2.42 -18.39 -2.01
C LEU A 48 -3.76 -19.06 -2.31
N ASP A 49 -4.26 -18.83 -3.51
CA ASP A 49 -4.74 -19.94 -4.30
C ASP A 49 -3.83 -20.06 -5.54
N MET A 50 -3.01 -21.11 -5.59
CA MET A 50 -2.20 -21.43 -6.77
C MET A 50 -2.96 -22.40 -7.71
N SER A 51 -4.26 -22.57 -7.52
CA SER A 51 -5.13 -23.21 -8.51
C SER A 51 -5.12 -22.44 -9.84
N GLY A 52 -5.68 -23.06 -10.89
CA GLY A 52 -5.85 -22.41 -12.18
C GLY A 52 -6.65 -21.10 -12.08
N GLU A 53 -7.64 -21.01 -11.19
CA GLU A 53 -8.44 -19.79 -11.00
C GLU A 53 -7.65 -18.70 -10.29
N GLY A 54 -6.89 -19.06 -9.26
CA GLY A 54 -5.99 -18.14 -8.57
C GLY A 54 -4.86 -17.61 -9.46
N PHE A 55 -4.33 -18.45 -10.35
CA PHE A 55 -3.36 -18.01 -11.36
C PHE A 55 -3.95 -17.01 -12.37
N VAL A 56 -5.20 -17.23 -12.81
CA VAL A 56 -5.90 -16.26 -13.69
C VAL A 56 -6.11 -14.93 -12.96
N ALA A 57 -6.55 -14.96 -11.71
CA ALA A 57 -6.69 -13.76 -10.90
C ALA A 57 -5.34 -13.03 -10.72
N TYR A 58 -4.26 -13.76 -10.53
CA TYR A 58 -2.90 -13.21 -10.47
C TYR A 58 -2.50 -12.55 -11.79
N MET A 59 -2.70 -13.22 -12.92
CA MET A 59 -2.39 -12.69 -14.25
C MET A 59 -3.16 -11.40 -14.55
N LEU A 60 -4.45 -11.35 -14.18
CA LEU A 60 -5.26 -10.14 -14.35
C LEU A 60 -4.75 -8.98 -13.51
N ARG A 61 -4.39 -9.23 -12.24
CA ARG A 61 -3.80 -8.21 -11.36
C ARG A 61 -2.43 -7.76 -11.89
N PHE A 62 -1.59 -8.69 -12.34
CA PHE A 62 -0.28 -8.39 -12.88
C PHE A 62 -0.37 -7.53 -14.15
N ALA A 63 -1.29 -7.85 -15.06
CA ALA A 63 -1.55 -7.04 -16.24
C ALA A 63 -2.06 -5.63 -15.89
N ALA A 64 -2.90 -5.50 -14.86
CA ALA A 64 -3.34 -4.19 -14.36
C ALA A 64 -2.16 -3.38 -13.78
N THR A 65 -1.28 -4.03 -13.00
CA THR A 65 -0.07 -3.40 -12.47
C THR A 65 0.88 -2.95 -13.58
N GLN A 66 1.05 -3.75 -14.65
CA GLN A 66 1.85 -3.34 -15.81
C GLN A 66 1.29 -2.07 -16.45
N ARG A 67 -0.03 -1.98 -16.68
CA ARG A 67 -0.65 -0.78 -17.25
C ARG A 67 -0.46 0.45 -16.37
N ALA A 68 -0.65 0.30 -15.05
CA ALA A 68 -0.43 1.39 -14.10
C ALA A 68 1.03 1.85 -14.08
N LEU A 69 1.98 0.92 -14.20
CA LEU A 69 3.40 1.24 -14.31
C LEU A 69 3.75 1.93 -15.63
N GLU A 70 3.14 1.53 -16.74
CA GLU A 70 3.30 2.19 -18.03
C GLU A 70 2.79 3.64 -17.98
N GLU A 71 1.60 3.86 -17.42
CA GLU A 71 1.03 5.20 -17.23
C GLU A 71 1.95 6.08 -16.36
N LEU A 72 2.40 5.55 -15.21
CA LEU A 72 3.37 6.24 -14.35
C LEU A 72 4.68 6.54 -15.08
N TYR A 73 5.16 5.61 -15.92
CA TYR A 73 6.38 5.80 -16.71
C TYR A 73 6.20 6.92 -17.74
N PHE A 74 5.04 7.01 -18.40
CA PHE A 74 4.74 8.12 -19.31
C PHE A 74 4.69 9.45 -18.57
N ASP A 75 4.01 9.52 -17.42
CA ASP A 75 3.95 10.73 -16.61
C ASP A 75 5.32 11.18 -16.10
N CYS A 76 6.17 10.21 -15.74
CA CYS A 76 7.52 10.47 -15.24
C CYS A 76 8.53 10.77 -16.35
N ARG A 77 8.20 10.51 -17.63
CA ARG A 77 9.12 10.69 -18.77
C ARG A 77 9.52 12.15 -18.96
N ASP A 78 8.62 13.07 -18.65
CA ASP A 78 8.80 14.50 -18.85
C ASP A 78 9.27 15.25 -17.59
N ILE A 79 9.72 14.51 -16.56
CA ILE A 79 10.34 15.13 -15.39
C ILE A 79 11.66 15.77 -15.82
N ASP A 80 11.73 17.10 -15.75
CA ASP A 80 12.97 17.86 -15.93
C ASP A 80 13.88 17.69 -14.71
N ILE A 81 14.60 16.56 -14.69
CA ILE A 81 15.52 16.22 -13.61
C ILE A 81 16.66 17.23 -13.54
N GLU A 82 17.12 17.76 -14.67
CA GLU A 82 18.23 18.71 -14.70
C GLU A 82 17.80 20.07 -14.12
N GLY A 83 16.62 20.57 -14.49
CA GLY A 83 16.02 21.75 -13.87
C GLY A 83 15.82 21.59 -12.35
N PHE A 84 15.37 20.41 -11.90
CA PHE A 84 15.26 20.12 -10.47
C PHE A 84 16.62 20.12 -9.74
N ILE A 85 17.66 19.53 -10.34
CA ILE A 85 19.01 19.53 -9.74
C ILE A 85 19.55 20.95 -9.63
N ILE A 86 19.34 21.79 -10.65
CA ILE A 86 19.73 23.21 -10.63
C ILE A 86 19.02 23.95 -9.50
N ALA A 87 17.70 23.81 -9.38
CA ALA A 87 16.93 24.44 -8.31
C ALA A 87 17.37 23.97 -6.90
N GLN A 88 17.70 22.69 -6.73
CA GLN A 88 18.20 22.17 -5.45
C GLN A 88 19.61 22.67 -5.13
N ARG A 89 20.46 22.89 -6.14
CA ARG A 89 21.78 23.53 -5.96
C ARG A 89 21.65 24.96 -5.48
N GLU A 90 20.70 25.73 -6.02
CA GLU A 90 20.39 27.09 -5.55
C GLU A 90 19.91 27.09 -4.08
N ALA A 91 19.20 26.03 -3.67
CA ALA A 91 18.82 25.78 -2.28
C ALA A 91 19.95 25.22 -1.40
N GLY A 92 21.19 25.16 -1.89
CA GLY A 92 22.38 24.70 -1.17
C GLY A 92 22.54 23.18 -1.09
N LYS A 93 21.78 22.41 -1.87
CA LYS A 93 21.88 20.94 -1.96
C LYS A 93 22.48 20.52 -3.30
N ASP A 94 23.71 20.01 -3.28
CA ASP A 94 24.30 19.40 -4.48
C ASP A 94 23.89 17.92 -4.57
N LEU A 95 22.85 17.66 -5.36
CA LEU A 95 22.29 16.33 -5.54
C LEU A 95 22.82 15.70 -6.83
N THR A 96 23.22 14.44 -6.75
CA THR A 96 23.39 13.61 -7.95
C THR A 96 22.04 13.29 -8.57
N ARG A 97 22.02 12.98 -9.87
CA ARG A 97 20.80 12.56 -10.60
C ARG A 97 20.03 11.44 -9.90
N THR A 98 20.75 10.44 -9.38
CA THR A 98 20.16 9.32 -8.63
C THR A 98 19.53 9.78 -7.32
N GLN A 99 20.14 10.73 -6.60
CA GLN A 99 19.57 11.27 -5.36
C GLN A 99 18.34 12.14 -5.64
N ALA A 100 18.37 12.94 -6.70
CA ALA A 100 17.23 13.73 -7.16
C ALA A 100 16.03 12.84 -7.48
N ILE A 101 16.23 11.78 -8.29
CA ILE A 101 15.16 10.81 -8.62
C ILE A 101 14.57 10.17 -7.36
N ARG A 102 15.43 9.71 -6.43
CA ARG A 102 14.95 9.11 -5.17
C ARG A 102 14.16 10.10 -4.32
N GLN A 103 14.57 11.37 -4.30
CA GLN A 103 13.87 12.40 -3.55
C GLN A 103 12.47 12.65 -4.14
N ILE A 104 12.39 12.86 -5.46
CA ILE A 104 11.13 13.07 -6.19
C ILE A 104 10.17 11.88 -5.95
N LEU A 105 10.66 10.65 -6.15
CA LEU A 105 9.85 9.46 -5.93
C LEU A 105 9.38 9.32 -4.49
N ARG A 106 10.23 9.65 -3.51
CA ARG A 106 9.87 9.55 -2.09
C ARG A 106 8.82 10.59 -1.70
N GLU A 107 8.91 11.81 -2.23
CA GLU A 107 7.90 12.86 -2.04
C GLU A 107 6.55 12.43 -2.66
N TYR A 108 6.56 11.95 -3.90
CA TYR A 108 5.36 11.44 -4.58
C TYR A 108 4.71 10.28 -3.81
N LEU A 109 5.50 9.27 -3.43
CA LEU A 109 4.98 8.12 -2.68
C LEU A 109 4.50 8.51 -1.28
N SER A 110 5.11 9.53 -0.65
CA SER A 110 4.62 10.06 0.62
C SER A 110 3.28 10.78 0.46
N GLU A 111 3.11 11.60 -0.57
CA GLU A 111 1.85 12.30 -0.86
C GLU A 111 0.70 11.32 -1.08
N LYS A 112 0.97 10.21 -1.77
CA LYS A 112 -0.01 9.15 -2.01
C LYS A 112 -0.17 8.16 -0.84
N GLY A 113 0.52 8.38 0.28
CA GLY A 113 0.39 7.56 1.49
C GLY A 113 1.08 6.20 1.45
N PHE A 114 1.98 5.96 0.47
CA PHE A 114 2.72 4.72 0.32
C PHE A 114 4.01 4.64 1.16
N VAL A 115 4.50 5.76 1.70
CA VAL A 115 5.67 5.78 2.60
C VAL A 115 5.25 6.15 4.02
N THR A 116 5.50 5.26 4.97
CA THR A 116 5.48 5.61 6.39
C THR A 116 6.76 6.38 6.70
N SER A 117 6.63 7.66 7.06
CA SER A 117 7.77 8.41 7.62
C SER A 117 8.36 7.60 8.77
N PRO A 118 9.70 7.42 8.86
CA PRO A 118 10.28 6.84 10.06
C PRO A 118 9.87 7.73 11.21
N LYS A 119 9.12 7.18 12.18
CA LYS A 119 8.82 7.87 13.44
C LYS A 119 10.13 8.49 13.91
N LYS A 120 10.17 9.82 14.07
CA LYS A 120 11.24 10.48 14.83
C LYS A 120 11.38 9.69 16.12
N VAL A 121 12.46 8.92 16.25
CA VAL A 121 12.91 8.42 17.55
C VAL A 121 13.09 9.70 18.34
N ARG A 122 12.19 9.97 19.29
CA ARG A 122 12.37 11.03 20.27
C ARG A 122 13.57 10.57 21.10
N ALA A 123 14.75 10.96 20.68
CA ALA A 123 15.94 10.88 21.50
C ALA A 123 15.77 11.85 22.66
N ASN A 124 15.98 11.31 23.86
CA ASN A 124 16.09 11.97 25.16
C ASN A 124 14.86 12.67 25.72
N ASP A 125 14.24 12.02 26.70
CA ASP A 125 14.25 12.62 28.03
C ASP A 125 14.82 11.60 29.03
N GLY A 126 15.68 12.08 29.93
CA GLY A 126 16.78 11.34 30.51
C GLY A 126 16.42 10.29 31.56
N ARG A 127 17.17 9.18 31.51
CA ARG A 127 17.61 8.44 32.70
C ARG A 127 18.78 7.54 32.32
N ALA A 128 19.98 8.11 32.44
CA ALA A 128 21.20 7.32 32.55
C ALA A 128 21.22 6.64 33.93
N GLU A 129 21.60 5.36 33.89
CA GLU A 129 22.48 4.68 34.86
C GLU A 129 22.14 4.79 36.35
N GLU A 130 21.67 3.67 36.91
CA GLU A 130 22.25 3.08 38.13
C GLU A 130 21.73 1.64 38.31
N LEU A 131 22.53 0.80 38.99
CA LEU A 131 22.43 -0.66 39.22
C LEU A 131 23.19 -1.46 38.15
N GLY A 132 24.49 -1.74 38.29
CA GLY A 132 25.28 -1.95 39.51
C GLY A 132 25.19 -3.42 39.95
N GLU A 133 26.34 -4.10 39.86
CA GLU A 133 26.64 -5.49 40.20
C GLU A 133 25.88 -6.07 41.40
N LYS A 134 25.42 -7.32 41.25
CA LYS A 134 25.77 -8.49 42.08
C LYS A 134 25.29 -9.78 41.45
#